data_AF-A0AAW9NJM1-F1
#
_entry.id   AF-A0AAW9NJM1-F1
#
_cell.length_a   1.000
_cell.length_b   1.000
_cell.length_c   1.000
_cell.angle_alpha   90.00
_cell.angle_beta   90.00
_cell.angle_gamma   90.00
#
_symmetry.space_group_name_H-M   'P 1'
#
loop_
_entity.id
_entity.type
_entity.pdbx_description
1 polymer ?
#
loop_
_entity_poly.entity_id
_entity_poly.type
_entity_poly.pdbx_seq_one_letter_code
_entity_poly.pdbx_strand_id
1 'polypeptide(L)'
;MRKLFIRFIAEGDHFREIDEERNYFLIEAEELVEKQRQRLTKEKRAAVKPFEFWMDGACLVISHVDFSKTESLQKQLEQTMQSLGTWDEELRHQYINRLAEYAEEERQLFLNKEFALFAIRNDQIFGMPTFMPFPILVDISQLYMLYQGIQPLVRTGFYAELEQMMTAIKATIYKVTDEVAKLNDVQQQIGLAQRQQALKKCFEAALINNIQGFVQYACASFQSVGKQRIDALCPNFKLYQNVQQQLFTAYVNEYSFAQGYEQNILLFEALYDKYDAILAQGFALADDPMVESLVLTPVLQQFQKSIEDALQKAEENENEQESVNISVDY
;
A
#
# COMPACT_ATOMS: atom_id res chain seq x y z
N MET A 1 -5.74 11.40 -4.02
CA MET A 1 -5.25 11.06 -5.38
C MET A 1 -4.21 12.08 -5.77
N ARG A 2 -3.23 11.66 -6.56
CA ARG A 2 -2.18 12.53 -7.10
C ARG A 2 -2.76 13.69 -7.92
N LYS A 3 -2.37 14.91 -7.56
CA LYS A 3 -2.84 16.15 -8.21
C LYS A 3 -2.35 16.29 -9.65
N LEU A 4 -1.11 15.90 -9.95
CA LEU A 4 -0.41 16.19 -11.20
C LEU A 4 0.49 15.03 -11.63
N PHE A 5 0.39 14.60 -12.89
CA PHE A 5 1.40 13.73 -13.50
C PHE A 5 1.40 13.78 -15.03
N ILE A 6 2.50 13.31 -15.61
CA ILE A 6 2.70 13.15 -17.05
C ILE A 6 2.81 11.66 -17.38
N ARG A 7 2.19 11.23 -18.47
CA ARG A 7 2.37 9.88 -19.02
C ARG A 7 2.81 9.99 -20.48
N PHE A 8 3.99 9.48 -20.80
CA PHE A 8 4.44 9.43 -22.19
C PHE A 8 3.69 8.34 -22.95
N ILE A 9 3.37 8.59 -24.22
CA ILE A 9 2.63 7.65 -25.07
C ILE A 9 3.63 6.87 -25.93
N ALA A 10 3.37 5.59 -26.17
CA ALA A 10 4.24 4.70 -26.95
C ALA A 10 4.43 5.15 -28.41
N GLU A 11 3.47 5.87 -28.98
CA GLU A 11 3.58 6.45 -30.32
C GLU A 11 4.74 7.47 -30.43
N GLY A 12 5.22 7.71 -31.66
CA GLY A 12 6.30 8.66 -31.93
C GLY A 12 7.71 8.09 -31.68
N ASP A 13 8.65 8.99 -31.37
CA ASP A 13 10.04 8.60 -31.15
C ASP A 13 10.20 7.78 -29.86
N HIS A 14 11.09 6.77 -29.92
CA HIS A 14 11.37 5.89 -28.79
C HIS A 14 12.68 6.30 -28.10
N PHE A 15 12.62 6.41 -26.77
CA PHE A 15 13.76 6.75 -25.92
C PHE A 15 13.90 5.70 -24.83
N ARG A 16 15.10 5.13 -24.68
CA ARG A 16 15.36 4.07 -23.70
C ARG A 16 15.11 4.52 -22.26
N GLU A 17 15.30 5.80 -21.99
CA GLU A 17 15.17 6.41 -20.67
C GLU A 17 13.73 6.81 -20.32
N ILE A 18 12.80 6.70 -21.28
CA ILE A 18 11.37 6.96 -21.09
C ILE A 18 10.65 5.61 -21.08
N ASP A 19 9.92 5.35 -20.01
CA ASP A 19 9.09 4.18 -19.80
C ASP A 19 7.63 4.62 -19.95
N GLU A 20 6.98 4.21 -21.04
CA GLU A 20 5.62 4.64 -21.36
C GLU A 20 4.55 4.00 -20.46
N GLU A 21 4.91 3.01 -19.64
CA GLU A 21 4.00 2.42 -18.65
C GLU A 21 3.95 3.21 -17.33
N ARG A 22 4.87 4.16 -17.15
CA ARG A 22 5.03 4.94 -15.92
C ARG A 22 4.26 6.25 -15.91
N ASN A 23 3.97 6.73 -14.70
CA ASN A 23 3.57 8.10 -14.45
C ASN A 23 4.80 8.89 -13.97
N TYR A 24 4.94 10.11 -14.45
CA TYR A 24 6.08 10.97 -14.14
C TYR A 24 5.64 12.18 -13.34
N PHE A 25 6.45 12.55 -12.34
CA PHE A 25 6.39 13.92 -11.78
C PHE A 25 6.75 14.92 -12.87
N LEU A 26 6.17 16.12 -12.83
CA LEU A 26 6.44 17.14 -13.84
C LEU A 26 7.93 17.45 -13.89
N ILE A 27 8.58 17.56 -12.73
CA ILE A 27 10.02 17.83 -12.61
C ILE A 27 10.85 16.65 -13.09
N GLU A 28 10.47 15.42 -12.75
CA GLU A 28 11.12 14.21 -13.28
C GLU A 28 11.06 14.19 -14.81
N ALA A 29 9.89 14.50 -15.38
CA ALA A 29 9.69 14.59 -16.82
C ALA A 29 10.50 15.73 -17.45
N GLU A 30 10.56 16.91 -16.82
CA GLU A 30 11.36 18.04 -17.29
C GLU A 30 12.86 17.71 -17.35
N GLU A 31 13.38 17.06 -16.30
CA GLU A 31 14.78 16.63 -16.27
C GLU A 31 15.08 15.58 -17.34
N LEU A 32 14.17 14.62 -17.56
CA LEU A 32 14.31 13.62 -18.62
C LEU A 32 14.29 14.27 -19.99
N VAL A 33 13.34 15.17 -20.24
CA VAL A 33 13.24 15.90 -21.51
C VAL A 33 14.51 16.69 -21.77
N GLU A 34 15.03 17.43 -20.79
CA GLU A 34 16.24 18.22 -20.95
C GLU A 34 17.48 17.37 -21.26
N LYS A 35 17.63 16.21 -20.59
CA LYS A 35 18.69 15.25 -20.91
C LYS A 35 18.59 14.75 -22.36
N GLN A 36 17.38 14.46 -22.83
CA GLN A 36 17.17 14.03 -24.22
C GLN A 36 17.43 15.17 -25.21
N ARG A 37 17.03 16.41 -24.92
CA ARG A 37 17.34 17.58 -25.77
C ARG A 37 18.84 17.73 -25.98
N GLN A 38 19.62 17.65 -24.90
CA GLN A 38 21.08 17.77 -24.97
C GLN A 38 21.70 16.66 -25.81
N ARG A 39 21.19 15.44 -25.70
CA ARG A 39 21.63 14.29 -26.50
C ARG A 39 21.28 14.48 -27.97
N LEU A 40 20.02 14.76 -28.29
CA LEU A 40 19.51 14.96 -29.65
C LEU A 40 20.20 16.13 -30.36
N THR A 41 20.52 17.20 -29.63
CA THR A 41 21.29 18.34 -30.15
C THR A 41 22.68 17.90 -30.61
N LYS A 42 23.37 17.05 -29.84
CA LYS A 42 24.68 16.48 -30.24
C LYS A 42 24.55 15.57 -31.45
N GLU A 43 23.45 14.83 -31.54
CA GLU A 43 23.11 13.93 -32.65
C GLU A 43 22.56 14.68 -33.89
N LYS A 44 22.28 15.99 -33.78
CA LYS A 44 21.61 16.82 -34.80
C LYS A 44 20.29 16.22 -35.30
N ARG A 45 19.55 15.59 -34.40
CA ARG A 45 18.29 14.92 -34.69
C ARG A 45 17.14 15.71 -34.07
N ALA A 46 16.11 15.99 -34.86
CA ALA A 46 14.82 16.42 -34.34
C ALA A 46 14.00 15.19 -33.95
N ALA A 47 13.27 15.30 -32.84
CA ALA A 47 12.41 14.23 -32.35
C ALA A 47 11.18 14.85 -31.67
N VAL A 48 10.11 14.06 -31.59
CA VAL A 48 8.87 14.44 -30.92
C VAL A 48 8.37 13.25 -30.10
N LYS A 49 7.95 13.51 -28.85
CA LYS A 49 7.34 12.49 -27.99
C LYS A 49 5.96 12.90 -27.52
N PRO A 50 4.88 12.21 -27.92
CA PRO A 50 3.54 12.46 -27.40
C PRO A 50 3.44 12.10 -25.91
N PHE A 51 2.60 12.84 -25.19
CA PHE A 51 2.32 12.60 -23.78
C PHE A 51 0.91 13.07 -23.39
N GLU A 52 0.38 12.44 -22.35
CA GLU A 52 -0.84 12.84 -21.65
C GLU A 52 -0.48 13.67 -20.42
N PHE A 53 -1.19 14.76 -20.22
CA PHE A 53 -1.14 15.57 -19.02
C PHE A 53 -2.40 15.35 -18.18
N TRP A 54 -2.20 14.88 -16.97
CA TRP A 54 -3.27 14.56 -16.03
C TRP A 54 -3.22 15.52 -14.84
N MET A 55 -4.38 16.06 -14.48
CA MET A 55 -4.56 16.87 -13.28
C MET A 55 -5.89 16.53 -12.60
N ASP A 56 -5.88 16.44 -11.28
CA ASP A 56 -7.05 16.11 -10.44
C ASP A 56 -7.79 14.83 -10.88
N GLY A 57 -7.04 13.84 -11.40
CA GLY A 57 -7.59 12.57 -11.88
C GLY A 57 -8.23 12.61 -13.28
N ALA A 58 -8.15 13.74 -13.99
CA ALA A 58 -8.63 13.88 -15.36
C ALA A 58 -7.48 14.11 -16.35
N CYS A 59 -7.54 13.45 -17.50
CA CYS A 59 -6.65 13.76 -18.63
C CYS A 59 -7.12 15.07 -19.26
N LEU A 60 -6.35 16.14 -19.08
CA LEU A 60 -6.74 17.47 -19.55
C LEU A 60 -6.22 17.77 -20.95
N VAL A 61 -5.01 17.31 -21.26
CA VAL A 61 -4.34 17.61 -22.53
C VAL A 61 -3.60 16.37 -23.03
N ILE A 62 -3.74 16.06 -24.32
CA ILE A 62 -2.84 15.17 -25.05
C ILE A 62 -2.02 16.07 -25.97
N SER A 63 -0.71 16.11 -25.75
CA SER A 63 0.20 16.97 -26.50
C SER A 63 1.46 16.20 -26.87
N HIS A 64 2.48 16.91 -27.34
CA HIS A 64 3.78 16.34 -27.62
C HIS A 64 4.89 17.26 -27.14
N VAL A 65 5.96 16.66 -26.66
CA VAL A 65 7.22 17.33 -26.40
C VAL A 65 7.93 17.50 -27.72
N ASP A 66 8.15 18.75 -28.12
CA ASP A 66 9.06 19.08 -29.20
C ASP A 66 10.46 19.31 -28.60
N PHE A 67 11.39 18.39 -28.90
CA PHE A 67 12.76 18.44 -28.37
C PHE A 67 13.62 19.50 -29.06
N SER A 68 13.15 20.12 -30.15
CA SER A 68 13.83 21.26 -30.78
C SER A 68 13.60 22.58 -30.04
N LYS A 69 12.53 22.68 -29.23
CA LYS A 69 12.20 23.87 -28.45
C LYS A 69 13.03 23.95 -27.17
N THR A 70 13.41 25.17 -26.79
CA THR A 70 14.18 25.46 -25.55
C THR A 70 13.28 25.71 -24.34
N GLU A 71 11.98 25.80 -24.53
CA GLU A 71 11.00 26.07 -23.47
C GLU A 71 10.84 24.87 -22.53
N SER A 72 10.58 25.13 -21.24
CA SER A 72 10.30 24.07 -20.27
C SER A 72 9.00 23.33 -20.61
N LEU A 73 8.84 22.11 -20.11
CA LEU A 73 7.65 21.31 -20.36
C LEU A 73 6.40 21.99 -19.80
N GLN A 74 6.52 22.60 -18.62
CA GLN A 74 5.46 23.42 -18.04
C GLN A 74 5.02 24.55 -18.99
N LYS A 75 5.94 25.31 -19.58
CA LYS A 75 5.61 26.40 -20.51
C LYS A 75 4.95 25.89 -21.79
N GLN A 76 5.41 24.75 -22.32
CA GLN A 76 4.77 24.13 -23.49
C GLN A 76 3.33 23.70 -23.17
N LEU A 77 3.09 23.21 -21.95
CA LEU A 77 1.74 22.87 -21.47
C LEU A 77 0.86 24.11 -21.33
N GLU A 78 1.35 25.18 -20.72
CA GLU A 78 0.63 26.45 -20.58
C GLU A 78 0.22 27.00 -21.96
N GLN A 79 1.13 27.00 -22.94
CA GLN A 79 0.82 27.41 -24.33
C GLN A 79 -0.21 26.50 -25.01
N THR A 80 -0.12 25.19 -24.79
CA THR A 80 -1.09 24.23 -25.32
C THR A 80 -2.48 24.48 -24.72
N MET A 81 -2.56 24.71 -23.40
CA MET A 81 -3.81 25.05 -22.71
C MET A 81 -4.40 26.38 -23.17
N GLN A 82 -3.56 27.39 -23.45
CA GLN A 82 -4.02 28.68 -23.97
C GLN A 82 -4.63 28.57 -25.38
N SER A 83 -4.10 27.67 -26.20
CA SER A 83 -4.49 27.46 -27.60
C SER A 83 -5.60 26.41 -27.80
N LEU A 84 -6.01 25.71 -26.75
CA LEU A 84 -7.11 24.74 -26.76
C LEU A 84 -8.45 25.45 -26.97
N GLY A 85 -8.93 25.46 -28.22
CA GLY A 85 -10.17 26.15 -28.61
C GLY A 85 -11.46 25.60 -28.00
N THR A 86 -11.40 24.46 -27.33
CA THR A 86 -12.54 23.83 -26.63
C THR A 86 -12.83 24.42 -25.25
N TRP A 87 -11.90 25.20 -24.69
CA TRP A 87 -12.04 25.77 -23.35
C TRP A 87 -12.38 27.26 -23.43
N ASP A 88 -13.34 27.70 -22.61
CA ASP A 88 -13.56 29.12 -22.41
C ASP A 88 -12.38 29.79 -21.69
N GLU A 89 -12.37 31.12 -21.63
CA GLU A 89 -11.27 31.90 -21.05
C GLU A 89 -11.13 31.68 -19.54
N GLU A 90 -12.25 31.58 -18.82
CA GLU A 90 -12.27 31.39 -17.37
C GLU A 90 -11.67 30.03 -16.98
N LEU A 91 -12.09 28.96 -17.65
CA LEU A 91 -11.62 27.60 -17.43
C LEU A 91 -10.14 27.46 -17.82
N ARG A 92 -9.69 28.14 -18.88
CA ARG A 92 -8.25 28.22 -19.23
C ARG A 92 -7.43 28.84 -18.11
N HIS A 93 -7.83 30.02 -17.63
CA HIS A 93 -7.12 30.68 -16.54
C HIS A 93 -7.11 29.84 -15.26
N GLN A 94 -8.22 29.20 -14.91
CA GLN A 94 -8.32 28.34 -13.74
C GLN A 94 -7.31 27.19 -13.79
N TYR A 95 -7.25 26.44 -14.89
CA TYR A 95 -6.35 25.29 -15.00
C TYR A 95 -4.88 25.68 -15.13
N ILE A 96 -4.56 26.77 -15.82
CA ILE A 96 -3.19 27.29 -15.90
C ILE A 96 -2.69 27.73 -14.52
N ASN A 97 -3.52 28.43 -13.74
CA ASN A 97 -3.15 28.84 -12.39
C ASN A 97 -2.93 27.64 -11.47
N ARG A 98 -3.78 26.60 -11.56
CA ARG A 98 -3.60 25.35 -10.80
C ARG A 98 -2.33 24.60 -11.20
N LEU A 99 -2.04 24.51 -12.50
CA LEU A 99 -0.78 23.93 -12.99
C LEU A 99 0.42 24.63 -12.36
N ALA A 100 0.42 25.97 -12.37
CA ALA A 100 1.52 26.74 -11.78
C ALA A 100 1.65 26.51 -10.27
N GLU A 101 0.53 26.46 -9.53
CA GLU A 101 0.52 26.17 -8.09
C GLU A 101 1.07 24.78 -7.78
N TYR A 102 0.57 23.74 -8.45
CA TYR A 102 1.00 22.35 -8.23
C TYR A 102 2.45 22.10 -8.67
N ALA A 103 2.86 22.71 -9.79
CA ALA A 103 4.25 22.65 -10.25
C ALA A 103 5.21 23.30 -9.25
N GLU A 104 4.82 24.42 -8.65
CA GLU A 104 5.65 25.10 -7.66
C GLU A 104 5.70 24.33 -6.32
N GLU A 105 4.58 23.76 -5.87
CA GLU A 105 4.54 22.85 -4.71
C GLU A 105 5.50 21.67 -4.91
N GLU A 106 5.41 21.00 -6.07
CA GLU A 106 6.31 19.90 -6.43
C GLU A 106 7.77 20.35 -6.44
N ARG A 107 8.05 21.54 -6.99
CA ARG A 107 9.41 22.10 -7.09
C ARG A 107 10.03 22.39 -5.76
N GLN A 108 9.28 22.99 -4.84
CA GLN A 108 9.78 23.27 -3.50
C GLN A 108 10.08 21.99 -2.73
N LEU A 109 9.24 20.97 -2.85
CA LEU A 109 9.47 19.69 -2.16
C LEU A 109 10.65 18.91 -2.77
N PHE A 110 10.80 18.92 -4.10
CA PHE A 110 11.86 18.19 -4.81
C PHE A 110 13.25 18.84 -4.68
N LEU A 111 13.36 20.03 -4.08
CA LEU A 111 14.66 20.57 -3.63
C LEU A 111 15.39 19.60 -2.69
N ASN A 112 14.63 18.82 -1.91
CA ASN A 112 15.18 17.69 -1.17
C ASN A 112 15.34 16.48 -2.10
N LYS A 113 16.60 16.17 -2.45
CA LYS A 113 16.94 15.04 -3.33
C LYS A 113 16.54 13.68 -2.77
N GLU A 114 16.61 13.48 -1.45
CA GLU A 114 16.19 12.22 -0.83
C GLU A 114 14.67 12.05 -0.95
N PHE A 115 13.91 13.12 -0.71
CA PHE A 115 12.47 13.09 -0.94
C PHE A 115 12.10 12.86 -2.40
N ALA A 116 12.75 13.55 -3.34
CA ALA A 116 12.50 13.35 -4.77
C ALA A 116 12.70 11.89 -5.19
N LEU A 117 13.81 11.27 -4.75
CA LEU A 117 14.08 9.86 -4.99
C LEU A 117 13.07 8.94 -4.31
N PHE A 118 12.68 9.24 -3.07
CA PHE A 118 11.62 8.51 -2.36
C PHE A 118 10.30 8.54 -3.14
N ALA A 119 9.87 9.72 -3.59
CA ALA A 119 8.61 9.91 -4.30
C ALA A 119 8.63 9.21 -5.67
N ILE A 120 9.71 9.36 -6.44
CA ILE A 120 9.90 8.69 -7.72
C ILE A 120 9.90 7.16 -7.54
N ARG A 121 10.62 6.66 -6.52
CA ARG A 121 10.70 5.22 -6.26
C ARG A 121 9.34 4.65 -5.82
N ASN A 122 8.60 5.40 -5.01
CA ASN A 122 7.25 5.03 -4.62
C ASN A 122 6.34 4.86 -5.85
N ASP A 123 6.34 5.81 -6.78
CA ASP A 123 5.55 5.74 -8.00
C ASP A 123 6.00 4.60 -8.93
N GLN A 124 7.32 4.36 -9.06
CA GLN A 124 7.87 3.23 -9.82
C GLN A 124 7.38 1.87 -9.36
N ILE A 125 7.07 1.71 -8.07
CA ILE A 125 6.65 0.43 -7.50
C ILE A 125 5.12 0.35 -7.45
N PHE A 126 4.46 1.40 -6.98
CA PHE A 126 3.04 1.37 -6.65
C PHE A 126 2.15 2.07 -7.68
N GLY A 127 2.70 3.01 -8.46
CA GLY A 127 1.97 3.76 -9.49
C GLY A 127 1.82 3.02 -10.82
N MET A 128 2.46 1.86 -10.97
CA MET A 128 2.42 1.05 -12.19
C MET A 128 1.03 0.44 -12.43
N PRO A 129 0.56 0.37 -13.69
CA PRO A 129 -0.71 -0.29 -14.07
C PRO A 129 -0.83 -1.75 -13.58
N THR A 130 0.31 -2.43 -13.46
CA THR A 130 0.41 -3.84 -13.05
C THR A 130 0.40 -4.04 -11.54
N PHE A 131 0.48 -2.97 -10.73
CA PHE A 131 0.43 -3.09 -9.29
C PHE A 131 -0.95 -3.54 -8.83
N MET A 132 -0.99 -4.62 -8.06
CA MET A 132 -2.23 -5.24 -7.56
C MET A 132 -2.54 -4.78 -6.12
N PRO A 133 -3.83 -4.54 -5.78
CA PRO A 133 -5.01 -4.74 -6.64
C PRO A 133 -5.30 -3.61 -7.63
N PHE A 134 -4.70 -2.44 -7.46
CA PHE A 134 -4.79 -1.31 -8.40
C PHE A 134 -3.62 -0.35 -8.17
N PRO A 135 -3.25 0.48 -9.18
CA PRO A 135 -2.19 1.47 -9.03
C PRO A 135 -2.50 2.49 -7.92
N ILE A 136 -1.50 2.79 -7.11
CA ILE A 136 -1.58 3.72 -6.00
C ILE A 136 -0.91 5.04 -6.39
N LEU A 137 -1.74 6.05 -6.64
CA LEU A 137 -1.29 7.40 -6.98
C LEU A 137 -1.52 8.33 -5.78
N VAL A 138 -0.50 8.40 -4.92
CA VAL A 138 -0.50 9.22 -3.70
C VAL A 138 -0.21 10.68 -4.05
N ASP A 139 -0.87 11.61 -3.37
CA ASP A 139 -0.56 13.03 -3.53
C ASP A 139 0.83 13.38 -3.00
N ILE A 140 1.48 14.38 -3.58
CA ILE A 140 2.85 14.75 -3.20
C ILE A 140 2.94 15.21 -1.74
N SER A 141 1.92 15.91 -1.23
CA SER A 141 1.85 16.31 0.18
C SER A 141 1.75 15.10 1.10
N GLN A 142 0.98 14.08 0.70
CA GLN A 142 0.82 12.82 1.42
C GLN A 142 2.11 11.98 1.39
N LEU A 143 2.78 11.92 0.24
CA LEU A 143 4.10 11.29 0.12
C LEU A 143 5.13 12.00 1.00
N TYR A 144 5.07 13.32 1.08
CA TYR A 144 5.98 14.11 1.91
C TYR A 144 5.76 13.84 3.40
N MET A 145 4.51 13.76 3.87
CA MET A 145 4.22 13.36 5.26
C MET A 145 4.75 11.95 5.58
N LEU A 146 4.60 11.01 4.66
CA LEU A 146 5.13 9.66 4.81
C LEU A 146 6.66 9.63 4.87
N TYR A 147 7.31 10.38 3.98
CA TYR A 147 8.76 10.57 4.00
C TYR A 147 9.24 11.18 5.32
N GLN A 148 8.59 12.24 5.79
CA GLN A 148 8.93 12.90 7.05
C GLN A 148 8.77 11.98 8.27
N GLY A 149 7.83 11.04 8.23
CA GLY A 149 7.66 10.03 9.28
C GLY A 149 8.78 8.99 9.29
N ILE A 150 9.17 8.49 8.11
CA ILE A 150 10.14 7.39 7.98
C ILE A 150 11.58 7.88 8.06
N GLN A 151 11.91 9.04 7.48
CA GLN A 151 13.27 9.54 7.36
C GLN A 151 14.03 9.61 8.70
N PRO A 152 13.44 10.03 9.83
CA PRO A 152 14.13 10.05 11.12
C PRO A 152 14.47 8.66 11.67
N LEU A 153 13.87 7.60 11.13
CA LEU A 153 14.03 6.22 11.59
C LEU A 153 15.19 5.51 10.90
N VAL A 154 15.77 6.14 9.87
CA VAL A 154 16.87 5.61 9.06
C VAL A 154 18.16 5.53 9.88
N ARG A 155 18.86 4.38 9.85
CA ARG A 155 20.04 4.15 10.72
C ARG A 155 21.36 4.07 9.96
N THR A 156 21.37 3.45 8.80
CA THR A 156 22.60 3.14 8.04
C THR A 156 22.83 4.08 6.86
N GLY A 157 21.75 4.61 6.28
CA GLY A 157 21.77 5.61 5.23
C GLY A 157 20.53 5.52 4.34
N PHE A 158 20.03 6.69 3.88
CA PHE A 158 18.80 6.78 3.12
C PHE A 158 18.75 5.83 1.92
N TYR A 159 19.80 5.85 1.09
CA TYR A 159 19.87 5.03 -0.13
C TYR A 159 19.94 3.52 0.14
N ALA A 160 20.54 3.11 1.26
CA ALA A 160 20.65 1.71 1.63
C ALA A 160 19.31 1.16 2.14
N GLU A 161 18.50 2.02 2.76
CA GLU A 161 17.23 1.62 3.38
C GLU A 161 16.01 1.93 2.50
N LEU A 162 16.18 2.60 1.36
CA LEU A 162 15.07 2.98 0.48
C LEU A 162 14.16 1.80 0.10
N GLU A 163 14.72 0.64 -0.26
CA GLU A 163 13.93 -0.56 -0.56
C GLU A 163 13.20 -1.13 0.66
N GLN A 164 13.79 -0.99 1.85
CA GLN A 164 13.15 -1.38 3.11
C GLN A 164 11.99 -0.44 3.43
N MET A 165 12.13 0.86 3.18
CA MET A 165 11.01 1.82 3.27
C MET A 165 9.88 1.42 2.33
N MET A 166 10.19 1.11 1.07
CA MET A 166 9.18 0.67 0.10
C MET A 166 8.51 -0.63 0.54
N THR A 167 9.26 -1.58 1.10
CA THR A 167 8.69 -2.81 1.64
C THR A 167 7.72 -2.55 2.79
N ALA A 168 8.06 -1.63 3.70
CA ALA A 168 7.17 -1.22 4.79
C ALA A 168 5.90 -0.54 4.27
N ILE A 169 6.04 0.37 3.31
CA ILE A 169 4.89 1.05 2.67
C ILE A 169 3.99 0.04 1.96
N LYS A 170 4.57 -0.93 1.26
CA LYS A 170 3.82 -2.02 0.61
C LYS A 170 3.01 -2.82 1.63
N ALA A 171 3.61 -3.16 2.77
CA ALA A 171 2.90 -3.86 3.85
C ALA A 171 1.73 -3.01 4.38
N THR A 172 1.93 -1.70 4.56
CA THR A 172 0.85 -0.78 4.94
C THR A 172 -0.27 -0.73 3.90
N ILE A 173 0.07 -0.65 2.60
CA ILE A 173 -0.91 -0.64 1.51
C ILE A 173 -1.76 -1.92 1.57
N TYR A 174 -1.15 -3.09 1.71
CA TYR A 174 -1.90 -4.35 1.81
C TYR A 174 -2.75 -4.42 3.06
N LYS A 175 -2.24 -4.02 4.22
CA LYS A 175 -3.03 -3.97 5.46
C LYS A 175 -4.28 -3.10 5.30
N VAL A 176 -4.13 -1.88 4.78
CA VAL A 176 -5.28 -0.99 4.56
C VAL A 176 -6.23 -1.55 3.50
N THR A 177 -5.69 -2.16 2.45
CA THR A 177 -6.50 -2.83 1.42
C THR A 177 -7.35 -3.95 2.02
N ASP A 178 -6.77 -4.79 2.88
CA ASP A 178 -7.46 -5.90 3.52
C ASP A 178 -8.55 -5.41 4.48
N GLU A 179 -8.29 -4.35 5.24
CA GLU A 179 -9.30 -3.71 6.10
C GLU A 179 -10.47 -3.14 5.28
N VAL A 180 -10.15 -2.44 4.19
CA VAL A 180 -11.16 -1.88 3.30
C VAL A 180 -11.96 -2.97 2.58
N ALA A 181 -11.33 -4.09 2.24
CA ALA A 181 -11.98 -5.24 1.61
C ALA A 181 -13.04 -5.90 2.51
N LYS A 182 -12.94 -5.71 3.83
CA LYS A 182 -13.92 -6.18 4.83
C LYS A 182 -15.14 -5.26 4.97
N LEU A 183 -15.16 -4.08 4.33
CA LEU A 183 -16.30 -3.16 4.39
C LEU A 183 -17.49 -3.68 3.58
N ASN A 184 -18.71 -3.49 4.11
CA ASN A 184 -19.97 -3.87 3.46
C ASN A 184 -20.09 -3.33 2.04
N ASP A 185 -19.70 -2.07 1.82
CA ASP A 185 -19.73 -1.40 0.51
C ASP A 185 -18.91 -2.13 -0.56
N VAL A 186 -17.86 -2.85 -0.16
CA VAL A 186 -17.01 -3.65 -1.04
C VAL A 186 -17.52 -5.09 -1.14
N GLN A 187 -17.94 -5.70 -0.02
CA GLN A 187 -18.40 -7.08 0.03
C GLN A 187 -19.71 -7.32 -0.73
N GLN A 188 -20.61 -6.33 -0.79
CA GLN A 188 -21.89 -6.44 -1.49
C GLN A 188 -21.77 -6.32 -3.02
N GLN A 189 -20.58 -6.01 -3.55
CA GLN A 189 -20.37 -5.89 -4.99
C GLN A 189 -20.30 -7.27 -5.65
N ILE A 190 -21.25 -7.56 -6.53
CA ILE A 190 -21.39 -8.87 -7.20
C ILE A 190 -20.39 -9.02 -8.35
N GLY A 191 -19.96 -7.92 -8.99
CA GLY A 191 -19.03 -7.93 -10.11
C GLY A 191 -17.57 -7.64 -9.72
N LEU A 192 -16.61 -8.35 -10.32
CA LEU A 192 -15.17 -8.13 -10.12
C LEU A 192 -14.75 -6.66 -10.36
N ALA A 193 -15.18 -6.08 -11.49
CA ALA A 193 -14.85 -4.70 -11.83
C ALA A 193 -15.46 -3.69 -10.83
N GLN A 194 -16.71 -3.92 -10.40
CA GLN A 194 -17.39 -3.09 -9.41
C GLN A 194 -16.72 -3.18 -8.04
N ARG A 195 -16.34 -4.40 -7.63
CA ARG A 195 -15.60 -4.64 -6.39
C ARG A 195 -14.24 -3.95 -6.40
N GLN A 196 -13.51 -4.02 -7.52
CA GLN A 196 -12.21 -3.35 -7.65
C GLN A 196 -12.35 -1.83 -7.61
N GLN A 197 -13.36 -1.26 -8.26
CA GLN A 197 -13.66 0.18 -8.18
C GLN A 197 -14.05 0.62 -6.77
N ALA A 198 -14.91 -0.15 -6.08
CA ALA A 198 -15.30 0.11 -4.70
C ALA A 198 -14.08 0.03 -3.76
N LEU A 199 -13.25 -1.01 -3.91
CA LEU A 199 -12.03 -1.17 -3.13
C LEU A 199 -11.08 0.02 -3.32
N LYS A 200 -10.85 0.46 -4.56
CA LYS A 200 -10.04 1.64 -4.87
C LYS A 200 -10.60 2.89 -4.20
N LYS A 201 -11.89 3.16 -4.38
CA LYS A 201 -12.54 4.35 -3.81
C LYS A 201 -12.47 4.37 -2.29
N CYS A 202 -12.75 3.24 -1.65
CA CYS A 202 -12.70 3.14 -0.19
C CYS A 202 -11.26 3.21 0.35
N PHE A 203 -10.28 2.67 -0.38
CA PHE A 203 -8.86 2.84 -0.06
C PHE A 203 -8.43 4.31 -0.13
N GLU A 204 -8.78 5.00 -1.22
CA GLU A 204 -8.48 6.43 -1.38
C GLU A 204 -9.12 7.26 -0.27
N ALA A 205 -10.37 6.95 0.09
CA ALA A 205 -11.06 7.58 1.21
C ALA A 205 -10.36 7.31 2.55
N ALA A 206 -9.95 6.05 2.80
CA ALA A 206 -9.22 5.68 4.02
C ALA A 206 -7.87 6.42 4.12
N LEU A 207 -7.15 6.53 3.01
CA LEU A 207 -5.87 7.25 2.95
C LEU A 207 -6.05 8.76 3.21
N ILE A 208 -7.09 9.37 2.63
CA ILE A 208 -7.39 10.80 2.84
C ILE A 208 -7.81 11.06 4.29
N ASN A 209 -8.70 10.22 4.83
CA ASN A 209 -9.31 10.42 6.14
C ASN A 209 -8.36 10.05 7.29
N ASN A 210 -7.41 9.13 7.07
CA ASN A 210 -6.50 8.65 8.12
C ASN A 210 -5.05 8.48 7.62
N ILE A 211 -4.53 9.54 6.99
CA ILE A 211 -3.13 9.54 6.55
C ILE A 211 -2.15 9.37 7.72
N GLN A 212 -2.48 9.90 8.90
CA GLN A 212 -1.64 9.77 10.09
C GLN A 212 -1.52 8.30 10.53
N GLY A 213 -2.62 7.56 10.58
CA GLY A 213 -2.59 6.12 10.87
C GLY A 213 -1.82 5.32 9.83
N PHE A 214 -1.92 5.72 8.55
CA PHE A 214 -1.11 5.12 7.48
C PHE A 214 0.39 5.34 7.72
N VAL A 215 0.80 6.58 7.99
CA VAL A 215 2.21 6.94 8.26
C VAL A 215 2.71 6.22 9.52
N GLN A 216 1.93 6.22 10.59
CA GLN A 216 2.26 5.57 11.86
C GLN A 216 2.51 4.07 11.66
N TYR A 217 1.62 3.38 10.94
CA TYR A 217 1.79 1.97 10.63
C TYR A 217 3.03 1.73 9.76
N ALA A 218 3.25 2.54 8.72
CA ALA A 218 4.41 2.41 7.84
C ALA A 218 5.74 2.58 8.61
N CYS A 219 5.80 3.57 9.51
CA CYS A 219 6.94 3.79 10.40
C CYS A 219 7.18 2.60 11.33
N ALA A 220 6.14 2.10 11.98
CA ALA A 220 6.24 0.92 12.85
C ALA A 220 6.69 -0.31 12.07
N SER A 221 6.11 -0.54 10.87
CA SER A 221 6.48 -1.64 9.98
C SER A 221 7.92 -1.56 9.50
N PHE A 222 8.43 -0.35 9.24
CA PHE A 222 9.81 -0.14 8.80
C PHE A 222 10.82 -0.54 9.88
N GLN A 223 10.49 -0.31 11.15
CA GLN A 223 11.36 -0.65 12.29
C GLN A 223 11.14 -2.06 12.85
N SER A 224 10.17 -2.81 12.31
CA SER A 224 9.79 -4.13 12.82
C SER A 224 10.42 -5.26 12.01
N VAL A 225 10.65 -6.40 12.67
CA VAL A 225 10.91 -7.66 11.96
C VAL A 225 9.66 -8.07 11.18
N GLY A 226 9.82 -8.61 9.98
CA GLY A 226 8.68 -8.92 9.10
C GLY A 226 7.71 -9.92 9.72
N LYS A 227 6.41 -9.80 9.38
CA LYS A 227 5.32 -10.66 9.88
C LYS A 227 5.58 -12.17 9.69
N GLN A 228 6.32 -12.56 8.66
CA GLN A 228 6.78 -13.93 8.40
C GLN A 228 7.60 -14.53 9.55
N ARG A 229 8.10 -13.71 10.48
CA ARG A 229 8.73 -14.18 11.71
C ARG A 229 7.80 -15.01 12.58
N ILE A 230 6.50 -14.74 12.57
CA ILE A 230 5.52 -15.56 13.29
C ILE A 230 5.63 -17.02 12.83
N ASP A 231 5.69 -17.25 11.52
CA ASP A 231 5.79 -18.59 10.92
C ASP A 231 7.10 -19.29 11.28
N ALA A 232 8.19 -18.52 11.40
CA ALA A 232 9.50 -19.03 11.78
C ALA A 232 9.62 -19.37 13.28
N LEU A 233 8.96 -18.59 14.13
CA LEU A 233 9.07 -18.70 15.59
C LEU A 233 8.09 -19.74 16.16
N CYS A 234 6.86 -19.80 15.64
CA CYS A 234 5.81 -20.68 16.16
C CYS A 234 6.25 -22.14 16.35
N PRO A 235 6.86 -22.84 15.35
CA PRO A 235 7.21 -24.26 15.50
C PRO A 235 8.15 -24.57 16.67
N ASN A 236 9.00 -23.61 17.05
CA ASN A 236 9.97 -23.77 18.15
C ASN A 236 9.45 -23.22 19.48
N PHE A 237 8.30 -22.56 19.47
CA PHE A 237 7.74 -21.95 20.67
C PHE A 237 6.96 -22.99 21.48
N LYS A 238 7.42 -23.27 22.70
CA LYS A 238 6.88 -24.36 23.54
C LYS A 238 5.37 -24.26 23.77
N LEU A 239 4.86 -23.04 23.98
CA LEU A 239 3.42 -22.84 24.18
C LEU A 239 2.62 -23.20 22.92
N TYR A 240 3.13 -22.87 21.74
CA TYR A 240 2.50 -23.25 20.48
C TYR A 240 2.45 -24.78 20.31
N GLN A 241 3.55 -25.47 20.60
CA GLN A 241 3.58 -26.94 20.55
C GLN A 241 2.52 -27.58 21.46
N ASN A 242 2.34 -27.04 22.67
CA ASN A 242 1.31 -27.51 23.59
C ASN A 242 -0.10 -27.27 23.03
N VAL A 243 -0.38 -26.08 22.48
CA VAL A 243 -1.66 -25.75 21.85
C VAL A 243 -1.94 -26.69 20.68
N GLN A 244 -0.95 -26.94 19.82
CA GLN A 244 -1.09 -27.87 18.69
C GLN A 244 -1.37 -29.30 19.15
N GLN A 245 -0.70 -29.75 20.22
CA GLN A 245 -0.98 -31.06 20.81
C GLN A 245 -2.41 -31.13 21.34
N GLN A 246 -2.88 -30.15 22.12
CA GLN A 246 -4.26 -30.15 22.60
C GLN A 246 -5.28 -30.13 21.46
N LEU A 247 -5.03 -29.28 20.45
CA LEU A 247 -5.90 -29.10 19.31
C LEU A 247 -6.01 -30.38 18.47
N PHE A 248 -4.88 -30.99 18.09
CA PHE A 248 -4.88 -32.15 17.19
C PHE A 248 -4.92 -33.50 17.91
N THR A 249 -5.13 -33.50 19.23
CA THR A 249 -5.37 -34.74 19.99
C THR A 249 -6.74 -34.69 20.67
N ALA A 250 -6.92 -33.84 21.69
CA ALA A 250 -8.15 -33.81 22.48
C ALA A 250 -9.32 -33.21 21.70
N TYR A 251 -9.12 -32.03 21.10
CA TYR A 251 -10.18 -31.33 20.38
C TYR A 251 -10.65 -32.06 19.11
N VAL A 252 -9.73 -32.70 18.38
CA VAL A 252 -10.08 -33.52 17.22
C VAL A 252 -10.86 -34.78 17.59
N ASN A 253 -10.57 -35.40 18.74
CA ASN A 253 -11.32 -36.57 19.21
C ASN A 253 -12.76 -36.23 19.57
N GLU A 254 -12.96 -35.06 20.19
CA GLU A 254 -14.29 -34.59 20.60
C GLU A 254 -15.12 -34.08 19.41
N TYR A 255 -14.51 -33.31 18.53
CA TYR A 255 -15.21 -32.59 17.46
C TYR A 255 -14.95 -33.24 16.10
N SER A 256 -13.85 -32.87 15.44
CA SER A 256 -13.36 -33.50 14.20
C SER A 256 -12.01 -32.90 13.78
N PHE A 257 -11.31 -33.60 12.87
CA PHE A 257 -10.10 -33.04 12.25
C PHE A 257 -10.37 -31.74 11.48
N ALA A 258 -11.50 -31.66 10.77
CA ALA A 258 -11.86 -30.47 9.99
C ALA A 258 -12.03 -29.24 10.89
N GLN A 259 -12.71 -29.38 12.02
CA GLN A 259 -12.87 -28.31 13.01
C GLN A 259 -11.55 -27.96 13.69
N GLY A 260 -10.71 -28.96 14.03
CA GLY A 260 -9.37 -28.69 14.57
C GLY A 260 -8.48 -27.91 13.60
N TYR A 261 -8.56 -28.21 12.30
CA TYR A 261 -7.83 -27.48 11.27
C TYR A 261 -8.35 -26.04 11.08
N GLU A 262 -9.67 -25.84 11.11
CA GLU A 262 -10.27 -24.50 11.07
C GLU A 262 -9.82 -23.64 12.25
N GLN A 263 -9.80 -24.20 13.46
CA GLN A 263 -9.26 -23.53 14.65
C GLN A 263 -7.77 -23.14 14.45
N ASN A 264 -6.96 -23.99 13.83
CA ASN A 264 -5.57 -23.64 13.53
C ASN A 264 -5.46 -22.46 12.55
N ILE A 265 -6.37 -22.35 11.56
CA ILE A 265 -6.42 -21.18 10.67
C ILE A 265 -6.76 -19.92 11.49
N LEU A 266 -7.79 -19.98 12.32
CA LEU A 266 -8.21 -18.86 13.17
C LEU A 266 -7.10 -18.42 14.14
N LEU A 267 -6.29 -19.35 14.64
CA LEU A 267 -5.12 -19.02 15.47
C LEU A 267 -4.11 -18.17 14.69
N PHE A 268 -3.76 -18.54 13.46
CA PHE A 268 -2.81 -17.76 12.67
C PHE A 268 -3.37 -16.40 12.25
N GLU A 269 -4.66 -16.32 11.91
CA GLU A 269 -5.33 -15.05 11.69
C GLU A 269 -5.24 -14.14 12.93
N ALA A 270 -5.51 -14.69 14.12
CA ALA A 270 -5.39 -13.93 15.38
C ALA A 270 -3.95 -13.46 15.68
N LEU A 271 -2.94 -14.27 15.34
CA LEU A 271 -1.53 -13.88 15.48
C LEU A 271 -1.18 -12.72 14.56
N TYR A 272 -1.58 -12.78 13.29
CA TYR A 272 -1.34 -11.71 12.33
C TYR A 272 -2.12 -10.44 12.65
N ASP A 273 -3.37 -10.56 13.07
CA ASP A 273 -4.20 -9.44 13.51
C ASP A 273 -3.61 -8.78 14.76
N LYS A 274 -3.10 -9.56 15.71
CA LYS A 274 -2.44 -9.01 16.90
C LYS A 274 -1.16 -8.24 16.54
N TYR A 275 -0.36 -8.77 15.61
CA TYR A 275 0.82 -8.10 15.09
C TYR A 275 0.45 -6.75 14.45
N ASP A 276 -0.55 -6.74 13.56
CA ASP A 276 -0.98 -5.51 12.87
C ASP A 276 -1.62 -4.50 13.83
N ALA A 277 -2.35 -4.96 14.84
CA ALA A 277 -2.93 -4.11 15.87
C ALA A 277 -1.86 -3.37 16.69
N ILE A 278 -0.71 -4.00 16.94
CA ILE A 278 0.43 -3.37 17.60
C ILE A 278 1.05 -2.31 16.69
N LEU A 279 1.30 -2.64 15.41
CA LEU A 279 1.87 -1.68 14.46
C LEU A 279 0.93 -0.49 14.20
N ALA A 280 -0.38 -0.71 14.18
CA ALA A 280 -1.39 0.34 14.04
C ALA A 280 -1.36 1.34 15.21
N GLN A 281 -0.87 0.93 16.38
CA GLN A 281 -0.62 1.82 17.53
C GLN A 281 0.73 2.53 17.43
N GLY A 282 1.51 2.30 16.36
CA GLY A 282 2.83 2.90 16.13
C GLY A 282 3.95 2.22 16.92
N PHE A 283 3.70 1.05 17.51
CA PHE A 283 4.72 0.32 18.25
C PHE A 283 5.45 -0.65 17.32
N ALA A 284 6.78 -0.56 17.26
CA ALA A 284 7.61 -1.43 16.43
C ALA A 284 8.01 -2.71 17.17
N LEU A 285 7.91 -3.85 16.48
CA LEU A 285 8.36 -5.16 16.95
C LEU A 285 9.78 -5.42 16.43
N ALA A 286 10.78 -4.87 17.13
CA ALA A 286 12.15 -4.76 16.63
C ALA A 286 12.92 -6.09 16.56
N ASP A 287 12.50 -7.11 17.30
CA ASP A 287 13.20 -8.39 17.40
C ASP A 287 12.25 -9.56 17.72
N ASP A 288 12.80 -10.78 17.64
CA ASP A 288 12.05 -12.02 17.89
C ASP A 288 11.47 -12.08 19.32
N PRO A 289 12.19 -11.70 20.41
CA PRO A 289 11.63 -11.64 21.76
C PRO A 289 10.39 -10.73 21.90
N MET A 290 10.35 -9.58 21.20
CA MET A 290 9.16 -8.74 21.18
C MET A 290 7.97 -9.43 20.50
N VAL A 291 8.20 -10.13 19.38
CA VAL A 291 7.15 -10.91 18.71
C VAL A 291 6.64 -12.03 19.63
N GLU A 292 7.53 -12.77 20.29
CA GLU A 292 7.15 -13.84 21.22
C GLU A 292 6.31 -13.33 22.40
N SER A 293 6.73 -12.22 23.00
CA SER A 293 6.09 -11.69 24.22
C SER A 293 4.80 -10.92 23.95
N LEU A 294 4.74 -10.13 22.88
CA LEU A 294 3.62 -9.22 22.61
C LEU A 294 2.59 -9.79 21.62
N VAL A 295 3.00 -10.74 20.79
CA VAL A 295 2.13 -11.39 19.79
C VAL A 295 1.86 -12.85 20.18
N LEU A 296 2.89 -13.70 20.20
CA LEU A 296 2.67 -15.15 20.33
C LEU A 296 2.07 -15.52 21.68
N THR A 297 2.70 -15.10 22.77
CA THR A 297 2.29 -15.45 24.14
C THR A 297 0.84 -15.08 24.44
N PRO A 298 0.39 -13.83 24.27
CA PRO A 298 -0.98 -13.47 24.63
C PRO A 298 -2.03 -14.18 23.77
N VAL A 299 -1.78 -14.33 22.46
CA VAL A 299 -2.73 -15.00 21.57
C VAL A 299 -2.81 -16.49 21.89
N LEU A 300 -1.67 -17.16 22.07
CA LEU A 300 -1.64 -18.60 22.35
C LEU A 300 -2.23 -18.93 23.72
N GLN A 301 -2.01 -18.10 24.74
CA GLN A 301 -2.64 -18.29 26.05
C GLN A 301 -4.17 -18.16 25.98
N GLN A 302 -4.65 -17.15 25.25
CA GLN A 302 -6.08 -16.96 25.04
C GLN A 302 -6.69 -18.14 24.26
N PHE A 303 -5.97 -18.60 23.23
CA PHE A 303 -6.41 -19.71 22.39
C PHE A 303 -6.43 -21.04 23.14
N GLN A 304 -5.38 -21.33 23.91
CA GLN A 304 -5.31 -22.48 24.80
C GLN A 304 -6.52 -22.53 25.74
N LYS A 305 -6.78 -21.41 26.42
CA LYS A 305 -7.93 -21.32 27.33
C LYS A 305 -9.26 -21.56 26.60
N SER A 306 -9.42 -21.01 25.40
CA SER A 306 -10.64 -21.22 24.61
C SER A 306 -10.85 -22.69 24.21
N ILE A 307 -9.78 -23.42 23.90
CA ILE A 307 -9.86 -24.87 23.62
C ILE A 307 -10.23 -25.63 24.89
N GLU A 308 -9.58 -25.33 26.00
CA GLU A 308 -9.84 -25.99 27.30
C GLU A 308 -11.29 -25.77 27.76
N ASP A 309 -11.80 -24.54 27.67
CA ASP A 309 -13.19 -24.20 28.01
C ASP A 309 -14.20 -24.93 27.08
N ALA A 310 -13.86 -25.13 25.80
CA ALA A 310 -14.71 -25.84 24.85
C ALA A 310 -14.74 -27.36 25.10
N LEU A 311 -13.63 -27.94 25.54
CA LEU A 311 -13.55 -29.35 25.91
C LEU A 311 -14.31 -29.63 27.21
N GLN A 312 -14.14 -28.79 28.24
CA GLN A 312 -14.86 -28.94 29.50
C GLN A 312 -16.38 -28.91 29.32
N LYS A 313 -16.88 -28.00 28.47
CA LYS A 313 -18.33 -27.95 28.17
C LYS A 313 -18.84 -29.18 27.44
N ALA A 314 -18.02 -29.81 26.60
CA ALA A 314 -18.40 -31.03 25.92
C ALA A 314 -18.54 -32.19 26.92
N GLU A 315 -17.56 -32.34 27.82
CA GLU A 315 -17.59 -33.32 28.91
C GLU A 315 -18.80 -33.11 29.84
N GLU A 316 -19.15 -31.86 30.18
CA GLU A 316 -20.33 -31.55 31.00
C GLU A 316 -21.64 -31.96 30.30
N ASN A 317 -21.75 -31.72 28.99
CA ASN A 317 -22.94 -32.09 28.20
C ASN A 317 -23.08 -33.60 28.01
N GLU A 318 -21.97 -34.35 27.86
CA GLU A 318 -22.00 -35.82 27.80
C GLU A 318 -22.46 -36.42 29.13
N ASN A 319 -21.94 -35.91 30.25
CA ASN A 319 -22.31 -36.36 31.60
C ASN A 319 -23.79 -36.07 31.93
N GLU A 320 -24.34 -34.93 31.48
CA GLU A 320 -25.77 -34.64 31.62
C GLU A 320 -26.64 -35.60 30.78
N GLN A 321 -26.25 -35.91 29.54
CA GLN A 321 -26.99 -36.85 28.69
C GLN A 321 -26.97 -38.30 29.21
N GLU A 322 -25.84 -38.76 29.77
CA GLU A 322 -25.78 -40.07 30.45
C GLU A 322 -26.66 -40.12 31.69
N SER A 323 -26.72 -39.05 32.50
CA SER A 323 -27.57 -38.98 33.69
C SER A 323 -29.08 -38.97 33.38
N VAL A 324 -29.47 -38.38 32.24
CA VAL A 324 -30.86 -38.38 31.76
C VAL A 324 -31.25 -39.76 31.20
N ASN A 325 -30.36 -40.47 30.51
CA ASN A 325 -30.64 -41.81 30.02
C ASN A 325 -30.74 -42.86 31.14
N ILE A 326 -30.02 -42.69 32.25
CA ILE A 326 -30.13 -43.60 33.42
C ILE A 326 -31.44 -43.38 34.20
N SER A 327 -32.12 -42.24 34.06
CA SER A 327 -33.33 -41.90 34.80
C SER A 327 -34.65 -42.22 34.08
N VAL A 328 -34.61 -42.75 32.85
CA VAL A 328 -35.81 -43.16 32.08
C VAL A 328 -36.14 -44.66 32.22
N ASP A 329 -35.27 -45.45 32.85
CA ASP A 329 -35.54 -46.86 33.17
C ASP A 329 -36.12 -47.03 34.59
N TYR A 330 -37.40 -46.72 34.78
CA TYR A 330 -38.21 -47.22 35.91
C TYR A 330 -39.68 -47.45 35.54
#